data_AF-C9SNE2-F1
#
_entry.id   AF-C9SNE2-F1
#
_cell.length_a   1.000
_cell.length_b   1.000
_cell.length_c   1.000
_cell.angle_alpha   90.00
_cell.angle_beta   90.00
_cell.angle_gamma   90.00
#
_symmetry.space_group_name_H-M   'P 1'
#
loop_
_entity.id
_entity.type
_entity.pdbx_description
1 polymer ?
#
loop_
_entity_poly.entity_id
_entity_poly.type
_entity_poly.pdbx_seq_one_letter_code
_entity_poly.pdbx_strand_id
1 'polypeptide(L)'
;MSKYDLRLLLHVDQFLEIRSPIPLSGILSTYPKLVQVVDKGKDVLVVQGFTTVDENGNEIFYNETTVLVRKGGGFGGDAQLRDRGPATAKNAPPPRAPDYVVEEKTSEGQAALYRLNGDLNPLHIDPDFSAKGGFPTPILHGLCSLGVAGKHLFQKYGSFKNLKGKFTSPVLPGQTLRTEMWLENGKVIFQVVVLETGKNAISGGAVTLDRAIAARL
;
A
#
# COMPACT_ATOMS: atom_id res chain seq x y z
N MET A 1 26.55 -3.34 1.66
CA MET A 1 25.75 -2.54 0.71
C MET A 1 25.22 -3.48 -0.37
N SER A 2 23.90 -3.57 -0.54
CA SER A 2 23.31 -4.47 -1.54
C SER A 2 23.63 -3.96 -2.96
N LYS A 3 23.90 -4.87 -3.90
CA LYS A 3 24.31 -4.58 -5.29
C LYS A 3 23.15 -4.11 -6.20
N TYR A 4 22.06 -3.58 -5.65
CA TYR A 4 20.83 -3.30 -6.39
C TYR A 4 20.55 -1.80 -6.48
N ASP A 5 20.24 -1.33 -7.69
CA ASP A 5 19.90 0.07 -7.95
C ASP A 5 18.48 0.37 -7.47
N LEU A 6 18.38 1.06 -6.33
CA LEU A 6 17.10 1.46 -5.71
C LEU A 6 16.22 2.28 -6.64
N ARG A 7 16.80 2.96 -7.64
CA ARG A 7 16.02 3.74 -8.63
C ARG A 7 15.16 2.84 -9.51
N LEU A 8 15.48 1.55 -9.64
CA LEU A 8 14.73 0.61 -10.48
C LEU A 8 13.58 -0.09 -9.76
N LEU A 9 13.48 0.10 -8.43
CA LEU A 9 12.50 -0.54 -7.57
C LEU A 9 11.28 0.37 -7.38
N LEU A 10 10.09 -0.14 -7.70
CA LEU A 10 8.82 0.52 -7.42
C LEU A 10 7.98 -0.37 -6.52
N HIS A 11 7.59 0.15 -5.36
CA HIS A 11 6.57 -0.50 -4.53
C HIS A 11 5.22 -0.34 -5.23
N VAL A 12 4.60 -1.43 -5.67
CA VAL A 12 3.40 -1.38 -6.53
C VAL A 12 2.14 -1.92 -5.88
N ASP A 13 2.24 -2.84 -4.91
CA ASP A 13 1.08 -3.36 -4.17
C ASP A 13 1.48 -3.68 -2.73
N GLN A 14 0.59 -3.35 -1.79
CA GLN A 14 0.74 -3.64 -0.38
C GLN A 14 -0.51 -4.35 0.13
N PHE A 15 -0.29 -5.44 0.84
CA PHE A 15 -1.28 -6.11 1.67
C PHE A 15 -0.81 -6.15 3.12
N LEU A 16 -1.71 -5.89 4.05
CA LEU A 16 -1.52 -6.04 5.49
C LEU A 16 -2.74 -6.79 6.05
N GLU A 17 -2.49 -7.79 6.87
CA GLU A 17 -3.46 -8.51 7.67
C GLU A 17 -3.09 -8.38 9.14
N ILE A 18 -4.07 -7.96 9.95
CA ILE A 18 -3.97 -7.83 11.40
C ILE A 18 -4.56 -9.11 11.99
N ARG A 19 -3.70 -9.99 12.51
CA ARG A 19 -4.07 -11.32 12.98
C ARG A 19 -4.40 -11.35 14.48
N SER A 20 -3.83 -10.43 15.23
CA SER A 20 -4.05 -10.25 16.67
C SER A 20 -4.14 -8.76 17.03
N PRO A 21 -4.67 -8.39 18.21
CA PRO A 21 -4.69 -7.01 18.68
C PRO A 21 -3.28 -6.38 18.63
N ILE A 22 -3.21 -5.14 18.15
CA ILE A 22 -1.94 -4.43 18.00
C ILE A 22 -1.45 -4.01 19.40
N PRO A 23 -0.27 -4.45 19.86
CA PRO A 23 0.28 -4.00 21.13
C PRO A 23 0.67 -2.52 21.05
N LEU A 24 0.44 -1.76 22.12
CA LEU A 24 0.85 -0.35 22.22
C LEU A 24 2.37 -0.18 22.34
N SER A 25 3.06 -1.22 22.80
CA SER A 25 4.51 -1.32 22.90
C SER A 25 4.90 -2.80 23.00
N GLY A 26 6.10 -3.16 22.55
CA GLY A 26 6.63 -4.51 22.70
C GLY A 26 7.77 -4.77 21.73
N ILE A 27 8.40 -5.93 21.85
CA ILE A 27 9.40 -6.41 20.90
C ILE A 27 8.70 -7.41 19.98
N LEU A 28 8.78 -7.16 18.67
CA LEU A 28 8.23 -8.04 17.65
C LEU A 28 9.36 -8.61 16.79
N SER A 29 9.21 -9.86 16.35
CA SER A 29 10.11 -10.50 15.41
C SER A 29 9.42 -10.69 14.06
N THR A 30 10.05 -10.25 12.97
CA THR A 30 9.50 -10.35 11.61
C THR A 30 10.31 -11.34 10.78
N TYR A 31 9.62 -12.32 10.19
CA TYR A 31 10.21 -13.37 9.36
C TYR A 31 9.83 -13.16 7.89
N PRO A 32 10.78 -12.77 7.02
CA PRO A 32 10.51 -12.62 5.60
C PRO A 32 10.46 -13.96 4.87
N LYS A 33 9.63 -14.06 3.83
CA LYS A 33 9.52 -15.20 2.92
C LYS A 33 9.30 -14.72 1.49
N LEU A 34 10.05 -15.27 0.54
CA LEU A 34 9.74 -15.06 -0.88
C LEU A 34 8.43 -15.79 -1.21
N VAL A 35 7.41 -15.04 -1.60
CA VAL A 35 6.07 -15.59 -1.90
C VAL A 35 5.97 -15.97 -3.38
N GLN A 36 6.37 -15.06 -4.27
CA GLN A 36 6.31 -15.29 -5.71
C GLN A 36 7.29 -14.37 -6.45
N VAL A 37 7.82 -14.85 -7.57
CA VAL A 37 8.50 -14.03 -8.58
C VAL A 37 7.75 -14.21 -9.89
N VAL A 38 7.40 -13.11 -10.56
CA VAL A 38 6.63 -13.12 -11.81
C VAL A 38 7.42 -12.39 -12.89
N ASP A 39 7.66 -13.07 -14.01
CA ASP A 39 8.29 -12.49 -15.17
C ASP A 39 7.26 -11.64 -15.94
N LYS A 40 7.52 -10.34 -16.06
CA LYS A 40 6.72 -9.38 -16.83
C LYS A 40 7.44 -8.96 -18.11
N GLY A 41 8.19 -9.87 -18.72
CA GLY A 41 8.90 -9.66 -19.97
C GLY A 41 10.20 -8.91 -19.74
N LYS A 42 10.18 -7.57 -19.73
CA LYS A 42 11.40 -6.78 -19.44
C LYS A 42 11.58 -6.50 -17.95
N ASP A 43 10.51 -6.60 -17.17
CA ASP A 43 10.46 -6.28 -15.75
C ASP A 43 10.10 -7.54 -14.94
N VAL A 44 10.29 -7.49 -13.63
CA VAL A 44 9.94 -8.59 -12.72
C VAL A 44 9.14 -8.06 -11.54
N LEU A 45 8.09 -8.78 -11.14
CA LEU A 45 7.42 -8.55 -9.86
C LEU A 45 7.97 -9.54 -8.84
N VAL A 46 8.38 -9.02 -7.69
CA VAL A 46 8.80 -9.81 -6.54
C VAL A 46 7.80 -9.57 -5.42
N VAL A 47 7.14 -10.63 -4.98
CA VAL A 47 6.26 -10.62 -3.82
C VAL A 47 7.02 -11.19 -2.63
N GLN A 48 7.19 -10.37 -1.60
CA GLN A 48 7.75 -10.78 -0.32
C GLN A 48 6.65 -10.76 0.73
N GLY A 49 6.47 -11.87 1.42
CA GLY A 49 5.61 -12.01 2.58
C GLY A 49 6.42 -11.84 3.86
N PHE A 50 5.80 -11.31 4.90
CA PHE A 50 6.43 -11.13 6.20
C PHE A 50 5.43 -11.52 7.27
N THR A 51 5.82 -12.45 8.14
CA THR A 51 5.05 -12.78 9.35
C THR A 51 5.70 -12.11 10.53
N THR A 52 4.95 -11.31 11.28
CA THR A 52 5.43 -10.64 12.48
C THR A 52 4.78 -11.25 13.71
N VAL A 53 5.59 -11.69 14.67
CA VAL A 53 5.15 -12.35 15.92
C VAL A 53 5.57 -11.54 17.14
N ASP A 54 4.81 -11.69 18.24
CA ASP A 54 5.22 -11.22 19.57
C ASP A 54 6.21 -12.19 20.25
N GLU A 55 6.64 -11.84 21.47
CA GLU A 55 7.57 -12.64 22.27
C GLU A 55 7.00 -14.01 22.70
N ASN A 56 5.67 -14.19 22.64
CA ASN A 56 4.99 -15.44 22.94
C ASN A 56 4.78 -16.31 21.69
N GLY A 57 5.18 -15.82 20.51
CA GLY A 57 4.98 -16.49 19.23
C GLY A 57 3.60 -16.29 18.61
N ASN A 58 2.77 -15.38 19.14
CA ASN A 58 1.49 -15.04 18.51
C ASN A 58 1.74 -14.22 17.26
N GLU A 59 1.15 -14.62 16.14
CA GLU A 59 1.19 -13.82 14.92
C GLU A 59 0.35 -12.54 15.08
N ILE A 60 1.01 -11.39 15.01
CA ILE A 60 0.37 -10.08 15.11
C ILE A 60 -0.01 -9.57 13.72
N PHE A 61 0.93 -9.68 12.77
CA PHE A 61 0.73 -9.22 11.40
C PHE A 61 1.20 -10.24 10.39
N TYR A 62 0.52 -10.26 9.25
CA TYR A 62 1.07 -10.76 8.01
C TYR A 62 0.98 -9.67 6.95
N ASN A 63 2.06 -9.42 6.22
CA ASN A 63 2.05 -8.46 5.13
C ASN A 63 2.69 -9.02 3.87
N GLU A 64 2.14 -8.66 2.71
CA GLU A 64 2.78 -8.88 1.41
C GLU A 64 3.14 -7.54 0.80
N THR A 65 4.38 -7.40 0.38
CA THR A 65 4.86 -6.26 -0.41
C THR A 65 5.20 -6.78 -1.80
N THR A 66 4.59 -6.16 -2.81
CA THR A 66 4.91 -6.43 -4.21
C THR A 66 5.75 -5.28 -4.75
N VAL A 67 6.94 -5.62 -5.22
CA VAL A 67 7.87 -4.67 -5.82
C VAL A 67 8.08 -5.01 -7.29
N LEU A 68 7.94 -4.02 -8.15
CA LEU A 68 8.36 -4.10 -9.54
C LEU A 68 9.83 -3.72 -9.62
N VAL A 69 10.66 -4.62 -10.14
CA VAL A 69 12.06 -4.33 -10.47
C VAL A 69 12.14 -4.15 -11.98
N ARG A 70 12.45 -2.92 -12.39
CA ARG A 70 12.63 -2.62 -13.81
C ARG A 70 13.87 -3.28 -14.36
N LYS A 71 13.82 -3.77 -15.61
CA LYS A 71 14.95 -4.44 -16.30
C LYS A 71 15.43 -5.74 -15.65
N GLY A 72 14.59 -6.40 -14.85
CA GLY A 72 14.91 -7.68 -14.19
C GLY A 72 14.18 -8.90 -14.76
N GLY A 73 13.39 -8.74 -15.84
CA GLY A 73 12.61 -9.82 -16.44
C GLY A 73 13.36 -10.63 -17.51
N GLY A 74 12.63 -11.50 -18.21
CA GLY A 74 13.10 -12.19 -19.43
C GLY A 74 13.75 -13.55 -19.14
N PHE A 75 13.50 -14.10 -17.96
CA PHE A 75 14.07 -15.36 -17.48
C PHE A 75 13.13 -16.56 -17.69
N GLY A 76 11.92 -16.34 -18.21
CA GLY A 76 10.98 -17.41 -18.57
C GLY A 76 10.20 -17.99 -17.39
N GLY A 77 9.97 -17.18 -16.34
CA GLY A 77 9.17 -17.57 -15.17
C GLY A 77 7.65 -17.45 -15.36
N ASP A 78 6.91 -17.65 -14.26
CA ASP A 78 5.45 -17.45 -14.23
C ASP A 78 5.09 -16.05 -14.77
N ALA A 79 4.13 -15.98 -15.69
CA ALA A 79 3.71 -14.70 -16.29
C ALA A 79 2.65 -13.94 -15.47
N GLN A 80 2.02 -14.60 -14.49
CA GLN A 80 0.91 -14.04 -13.71
C GLN A 80 1.06 -14.30 -12.21
N LEU A 81 0.52 -13.37 -11.42
CA LEU A 81 0.37 -13.57 -9.98
C LEU A 81 -0.69 -14.66 -9.74
N ARG A 82 -0.41 -15.58 -8.82
CA ARG A 82 -1.38 -16.58 -8.38
C ARG A 82 -2.42 -15.92 -7.48
N ASP A 83 -3.65 -16.42 -7.51
CA ASP A 83 -4.67 -15.97 -6.56
C ASP A 83 -4.33 -16.44 -5.14
N ARG A 84 -4.27 -15.48 -4.21
CA ARG A 84 -4.03 -15.65 -2.77
C ARG A 84 -5.14 -14.96 -1.96
N GLY A 85 -6.33 -14.83 -2.55
CA GLY A 85 -7.50 -14.25 -1.87
C GLY A 85 -7.39 -12.73 -1.72
N PRO A 86 -7.64 -12.17 -0.52
CA PRO A 86 -7.67 -10.72 -0.31
C PRO A 86 -6.42 -9.97 -0.81
N ALA A 87 -5.23 -10.58 -0.69
CA ALA A 87 -3.96 -9.98 -1.09
C ALA A 87 -3.87 -9.72 -2.62
N THR A 88 -4.54 -10.53 -3.44
CA THR A 88 -4.50 -10.44 -4.91
C THR A 88 -5.84 -10.05 -5.53
N ALA A 89 -6.86 -9.80 -4.70
CA ALA A 89 -8.17 -9.39 -5.15
C ALA A 89 -8.10 -8.07 -5.94
N LYS A 90 -8.78 -8.05 -7.09
CA LYS A 90 -8.82 -6.86 -7.98
C LYS A 90 -9.52 -5.68 -7.33
N ASN A 91 -10.58 -5.94 -6.55
CA ASN A 91 -11.40 -4.94 -5.87
C ASN A 91 -11.77 -3.75 -6.76
N ALA A 92 -12.32 -4.02 -7.95
CA ALA A 92 -12.79 -2.98 -8.83
C ALA A 92 -13.95 -2.21 -8.15
N PRO A 93 -13.93 -0.86 -8.13
CA PRO A 93 -15.05 -0.08 -7.65
C PRO A 93 -16.34 -0.46 -8.39
N PRO A 94 -17.48 -0.60 -7.69
CA PRO A 94 -18.76 -0.87 -8.34
C PRO A 94 -19.19 0.33 -9.21
N PRO A 95 -20.01 0.12 -10.25
CA PRO A 95 -20.44 1.17 -11.18
C PRO A 95 -21.55 2.05 -10.57
N ARG A 96 -21.28 2.64 -9.41
CA ARG A 96 -22.17 3.53 -8.65
C ARG A 96 -21.33 4.58 -7.91
N ALA A 97 -21.98 5.66 -7.46
CA ALA A 97 -21.31 6.68 -6.65
C ALA A 97 -20.72 6.06 -5.35
N PRO A 98 -19.58 6.59 -4.84
CA PRO A 98 -19.05 6.19 -3.55
C PRO A 98 -20.07 6.43 -2.43
N ASP A 99 -20.12 5.52 -1.45
CA ASP A 99 -20.96 5.67 -0.25
C ASP A 99 -20.40 6.74 0.69
N TYR A 100 -19.08 6.91 0.67
CA TYR A 100 -18.40 7.91 1.46
C TYR A 100 -17.18 8.46 0.73
N VAL A 101 -16.97 9.77 0.88
CA VAL A 101 -15.83 10.48 0.31
C VAL A 101 -15.27 11.39 1.39
N VAL A 102 -13.96 11.39 1.54
CA VAL A 102 -13.25 12.30 2.45
C VAL A 102 -11.96 12.76 1.80
N GLU A 103 -11.62 14.02 2.03
CA GLU A 103 -10.46 14.69 1.45
C GLU A 103 -9.51 15.13 2.57
N GLU A 104 -8.21 14.89 2.37
CA GLU A 104 -7.17 15.34 3.29
C GLU A 104 -6.02 15.95 2.50
N LYS A 105 -5.74 17.23 2.77
CA LYS A 105 -4.57 17.90 2.21
C LYS A 105 -3.34 17.50 3.01
N THR A 106 -2.37 16.88 2.34
CA THR A 106 -1.09 16.55 2.96
C THR A 106 -0.27 17.82 3.20
N SER A 107 0.62 17.80 4.18
CA SER A 107 1.58 18.90 4.35
C SER A 107 2.69 18.85 3.29
N GLU A 108 3.31 19.98 2.96
CA GLU A 108 4.51 19.97 2.10
C GLU A 108 5.68 19.21 2.76
N GLY A 109 5.74 19.23 4.09
CA GLY A 109 6.69 18.45 4.90
C GLY A 109 6.31 16.99 5.13
N GLN A 110 5.24 16.47 4.51
CA GLN A 110 4.67 15.17 4.88
C GLN A 110 5.66 14.02 4.73
N ALA A 111 6.43 14.00 3.63
CA ALA A 111 7.44 12.97 3.38
C ALA A 111 8.62 13.06 4.38
N ALA A 112 9.00 14.28 4.79
CA ALA A 112 10.06 14.52 5.77
C ALA A 112 9.69 14.01 7.16
N LEU A 113 8.41 14.11 7.54
CA LEU A 113 7.90 13.54 8.78
C LEU A 113 7.72 12.03 8.67
N TYR A 114 7.05 11.54 7.61
CA TYR A 114 6.68 10.13 7.49
C TYR A 114 7.90 9.21 7.46
N ARG A 115 9.00 9.60 6.80
CA ARG A 115 10.25 8.80 6.72
C ARG A 115 10.83 8.45 8.09
N LEU A 116 10.52 9.21 9.14
CA LEU A 116 10.97 8.91 10.51
C LEU A 116 10.37 7.62 11.07
N ASN A 117 9.36 7.04 10.41
CA ASN A 117 8.80 5.72 10.71
C ASN A 117 9.63 4.56 10.11
N GLY A 118 10.75 4.83 9.41
CA GLY A 118 11.74 3.81 9.03
C GLY A 118 12.09 3.75 7.54
N ASP A 119 11.26 4.29 6.65
CA ASP A 119 11.59 4.36 5.21
C ASP A 119 12.41 5.61 4.88
N LEU A 120 13.73 5.43 4.91
CA LEU A 120 14.72 6.48 4.67
C LEU A 120 15.10 6.65 3.19
N ASN A 121 14.38 6.05 2.24
CA ASN A 121 14.71 6.13 0.81
C ASN A 121 14.83 7.60 0.34
N PRO A 122 16.00 8.02 -0.22
CA PRO A 122 16.23 9.39 -0.65
C PRO A 122 15.23 9.90 -1.71
N LEU A 123 14.57 9.00 -2.44
CA LEU A 123 13.49 9.31 -3.40
C LEU A 123 12.42 10.27 -2.83
N HIS A 124 12.22 10.24 -1.52
CA HIS A 124 11.16 10.98 -0.84
C HIS A 124 11.63 12.30 -0.19
N ILE A 125 12.91 12.67 -0.31
CA ILE A 125 13.45 13.87 0.34
C ILE A 125 14.53 14.61 -0.46
N ASP A 126 15.31 13.90 -1.28
CA ASP A 126 16.43 14.44 -2.05
C ASP A 126 16.00 14.71 -3.50
N PRO A 127 15.93 15.97 -3.95
CA PRO A 127 15.55 16.32 -5.32
C PRO A 127 16.45 15.70 -6.39
N ASP A 128 17.77 15.65 -6.17
CA ASP A 128 18.72 15.13 -7.15
C ASP A 128 18.58 13.61 -7.31
N PHE A 129 18.31 12.91 -6.21
CA PHE A 129 18.02 11.49 -6.25
C PHE A 129 16.69 11.21 -6.93
N SER A 130 15.65 12.01 -6.63
CA SER A 130 14.32 11.87 -7.24
C SER A 130 14.36 12.06 -8.75
N ALA A 131 15.09 13.09 -9.22
CA ALA A 131 15.30 13.36 -10.64
C ALA A 131 15.96 12.18 -11.37
N LYS A 132 16.98 11.56 -10.76
CA LYS A 132 17.61 10.33 -11.29
C LYS A 132 16.67 9.12 -11.32
N GLY A 133 15.65 9.10 -10.47
CA GLY A 133 14.57 8.11 -10.47
C GLY A 133 13.49 8.34 -11.53
N GLY A 134 13.48 9.53 -12.17
CA GLY A 134 12.51 9.94 -13.18
C GLY A 134 11.38 10.83 -12.66
N PHE A 135 11.51 11.40 -11.46
CA PHE A 135 10.52 12.31 -10.88
C PHE A 135 11.11 13.72 -10.75
N PRO A 136 10.42 14.78 -11.20
CA PRO A 136 10.96 16.14 -11.20
C PRO A 136 11.17 16.71 -9.79
N THR A 137 10.45 16.18 -8.79
CA THR A 137 10.55 16.54 -7.38
C THR A 137 10.41 15.29 -6.51
N PRO A 138 10.81 15.33 -5.22
CA PRO A 138 10.54 14.23 -4.29
C PRO A 138 9.05 13.90 -4.20
N ILE A 139 8.73 12.61 -4.24
CA ILE A 139 7.34 12.12 -4.14
C ILE A 139 7.04 11.65 -2.72
N LEU A 140 5.78 11.67 -2.31
CA LEU A 140 5.32 11.10 -1.05
C LEU A 140 5.40 9.57 -1.09
N HIS A 141 5.74 8.95 0.05
CA HIS A 141 5.75 7.50 0.19
C HIS A 141 4.37 6.91 -0.13
N GLY A 142 4.32 5.84 -0.95
CA GLY A 142 3.06 5.15 -1.25
C GLY A 142 2.35 4.67 0.03
N LEU A 143 3.12 4.14 0.98
CA LEU A 143 2.60 3.71 2.29
C LEU A 143 2.07 4.88 3.15
N CYS A 144 2.57 6.11 2.96
CA CYS A 144 1.97 7.29 3.61
C CYS A 144 0.59 7.58 3.04
N SER A 145 0.43 7.57 1.71
CA SER A 145 -0.88 7.73 1.05
C SER A 145 -1.85 6.61 1.44
N LEU A 146 -1.36 5.37 1.57
CA LEU A 146 -2.17 4.24 2.06
C LEU A 146 -2.54 4.43 3.54
N GLY A 147 -1.64 4.99 4.36
CA GLY A 147 -1.92 5.35 5.75
C GLY A 147 -3.01 6.40 5.90
N VAL A 148 -3.02 7.43 5.04
CA VAL A 148 -4.11 8.42 4.98
C VAL A 148 -5.45 7.73 4.67
N ALA A 149 -5.48 6.86 3.66
CA ALA A 149 -6.69 6.08 3.36
C ALA A 149 -7.10 5.16 4.52
N GLY A 150 -6.14 4.48 5.16
CA GLY A 150 -6.37 3.63 6.33
C GLY A 150 -6.97 4.41 7.51
N LYS A 151 -6.47 5.62 7.78
CA LYS A 151 -7.04 6.55 8.78
C LYS A 151 -8.49 6.89 8.44
N HIS A 152 -8.76 7.28 7.19
CA HIS A 152 -10.11 7.60 6.74
C HIS A 152 -11.08 6.42 6.90
N LEU A 153 -10.65 5.23 6.47
CA LEU A 153 -11.42 3.99 6.61
C LEU A 153 -11.70 3.67 8.08
N PHE A 154 -10.70 3.78 8.94
CA PHE A 154 -10.85 3.54 10.38
C PHE A 154 -11.80 4.54 11.03
N GLN A 155 -11.66 5.83 10.73
CA GLN A 155 -12.54 6.87 11.27
C GLN A 155 -14.01 6.69 10.86
N LYS A 156 -14.26 6.19 9.64
CA LYS A 156 -15.62 5.98 9.12
C LYS A 156 -16.23 4.65 9.54
N TYR A 157 -15.48 3.55 9.42
CA TYR A 157 -16.01 2.18 9.54
C TYR A 157 -15.49 1.40 10.75
N GLY A 158 -14.54 1.98 11.51
CA GLY A 158 -13.92 1.32 12.65
C GLY A 158 -12.82 0.33 12.22
N SER A 159 -12.56 -0.64 13.10
CA SER A 159 -11.47 -1.59 12.92
C SER A 159 -11.72 -2.58 11.78
N PHE A 160 -10.62 -2.99 11.14
CA PHE A 160 -10.62 -3.91 10.01
C PHE A 160 -9.50 -4.95 10.15
N LYS A 161 -9.73 -6.13 9.57
CA LYS A 161 -8.82 -7.29 9.61
C LYS A 161 -7.66 -7.18 8.64
N ASN A 162 -7.85 -6.48 7.54
CA ASN A 162 -6.83 -6.34 6.52
C ASN A 162 -6.98 -5.02 5.76
N LEU A 163 -5.91 -4.63 5.09
CA LEU A 163 -5.82 -3.47 4.22
C LEU A 163 -4.98 -3.84 2.99
N LYS A 164 -5.55 -3.63 1.82
CA LYS A 164 -4.91 -3.86 0.53
C LYS A 164 -4.92 -2.57 -0.29
N GLY A 165 -3.85 -2.28 -1.02
CA GLY A 165 -3.80 -1.13 -1.94
C GLY A 165 -2.73 -1.27 -3.01
N LYS A 166 -3.10 -0.98 -4.27
CA LYS A 166 -2.17 -0.92 -5.39
C LYS A 166 -1.81 0.52 -5.72
N PHE A 167 -0.52 0.84 -5.75
CA PHE A 167 0.00 2.17 -6.08
C PHE A 167 0.03 2.34 -7.61
N THR A 168 -0.71 3.34 -8.11
CA THR A 168 -0.92 3.53 -9.56
C THR A 168 -0.38 4.85 -10.08
N SER A 169 -0.27 5.88 -9.24
CA SER A 169 0.37 7.16 -9.58
C SER A 169 1.11 7.74 -8.37
N PRO A 170 2.21 8.49 -8.58
CA PRO A 170 2.88 9.20 -7.49
C PRO A 170 1.99 10.31 -6.92
N VAL A 171 2.23 10.63 -5.65
CA VAL A 171 1.65 11.77 -4.94
C VAL A 171 2.79 12.73 -4.62
N LEU A 172 2.59 14.03 -4.79
CA LEU A 172 3.52 15.05 -4.31
C LEU A 172 3.10 15.51 -2.91
N PRO A 173 4.04 15.67 -1.96
CA PRO A 173 3.74 16.30 -0.67
C PRO A 173 3.07 17.67 -0.89
N GLY A 174 2.03 17.99 -0.11
CA GLY A 174 1.21 19.19 -0.27
C GLY A 174 -0.06 18.99 -1.09
N GLN A 175 -0.17 17.90 -1.86
CA GLN A 175 -1.38 17.57 -2.62
C GLN A 175 -2.50 17.02 -1.73
N THR A 176 -3.72 17.09 -2.27
CA THR A 176 -4.95 16.67 -1.60
C THR A 176 -5.35 15.27 -2.04
N LEU A 177 -5.47 14.37 -1.05
CA LEU A 177 -5.90 13.00 -1.25
C LEU A 177 -7.39 12.87 -0.94
N ARG A 178 -8.18 12.49 -1.96
CA ARG A 178 -9.57 12.10 -1.79
C ARG A 178 -9.66 10.59 -1.71
N THR A 179 -10.12 10.06 -0.58
CA THR A 179 -10.46 8.64 -0.44
C THR A 179 -11.93 8.43 -0.74
N GLU A 180 -12.22 7.63 -1.75
CA GLU A 180 -13.57 7.24 -2.16
C GLU A 180 -13.81 5.80 -1.72
N MET A 181 -14.96 5.53 -1.09
CA MET A 181 -15.24 4.28 -0.40
C MET A 181 -16.61 3.71 -0.78
N TRP A 182 -16.66 2.40 -0.99
CA TRP A 182 -17.87 1.64 -1.29
C TRP A 182 -18.00 0.46 -0.33
N LEU A 183 -19.08 0.41 0.44
CA LEU A 183 -19.39 -0.70 1.35
C LEU A 183 -20.07 -1.83 0.57
N GLU A 184 -19.42 -2.99 0.54
CA GLU A 184 -19.83 -4.18 -0.19
C GLU A 184 -19.75 -5.41 0.74
N ASN A 185 -20.89 -5.86 1.27
CA ASN A 185 -21.01 -7.13 2.02
C ASN A 185 -19.94 -7.31 3.13
N GLY A 186 -19.76 -6.33 4.02
CA GLY A 186 -18.79 -6.39 5.12
C GLY A 186 -17.32 -6.12 4.71
N LYS A 187 -17.10 -5.70 3.46
CA LYS A 187 -15.83 -5.20 2.93
C LYS A 187 -16.03 -3.76 2.47
N VAL A 188 -15.02 -2.92 2.59
CA VAL A 188 -15.03 -1.59 1.96
C VAL A 188 -14.02 -1.60 0.84
N ILE A 189 -14.49 -1.45 -0.40
CA ILE A 189 -13.63 -1.19 -1.57
C ILE A 189 -13.30 0.30 -1.54
N PHE A 190 -12.07 0.68 -1.86
CA PHE A 190 -11.69 2.08 -1.91
C PHE A 190 -10.68 2.38 -3.02
N GLN A 191 -10.62 3.66 -3.38
CA GLN A 191 -9.55 4.24 -4.18
C GLN A 191 -9.14 5.59 -3.61
N VAL A 192 -7.93 6.04 -3.97
CA VAL A 192 -7.42 7.36 -3.58
C VAL A 192 -7.11 8.16 -4.82
N VAL A 193 -7.75 9.32 -4.97
CA VAL A 193 -7.58 10.27 -6.05
C VAL A 193 -6.73 11.44 -5.57
N VAL A 194 -5.76 11.86 -6.37
CA VAL A 194 -5.04 13.13 -6.18
C VAL A 194 -5.87 14.23 -6.83
N LEU A 195 -6.50 15.09 -6.04
CA LEU A 195 -7.48 16.06 -6.53
C LEU A 195 -6.93 16.97 -7.61
N GLU A 196 -5.70 17.45 -7.42
CA GLU A 196 -5.05 18.40 -8.30
C GLU A 196 -4.77 17.82 -9.70
N THR A 197 -4.74 16.48 -9.84
CA THR A 197 -4.45 15.83 -11.12
C THR A 197 -5.59 14.97 -11.65
N GLY A 198 -6.60 14.66 -10.83
CA GLY A 198 -7.66 13.71 -11.13
C GLY A 198 -7.18 12.24 -11.27
N LYS A 199 -5.90 11.94 -11.03
CA LYS A 199 -5.35 10.60 -11.16
C LYS A 199 -5.54 9.80 -9.87
N ASN A 200 -5.75 8.50 -10.03
CA ASN A 200 -5.69 7.58 -8.90
C ASN A 200 -4.24 7.41 -8.44
N ALA A 201 -3.98 7.70 -7.17
CA ALA A 201 -2.76 7.29 -6.46
C ALA A 201 -2.83 5.84 -6.00
N ILE A 202 -4.01 5.43 -5.51
CA ILE A 202 -4.28 4.05 -5.06
C ILE A 202 -5.51 3.53 -5.78
N SER A 203 -5.44 2.32 -6.30
CA SER A 203 -6.57 1.63 -6.93
C SER A 203 -6.66 0.18 -6.46
N GLY A 204 -7.82 -0.44 -6.70
CA GLY A 204 -8.06 -1.83 -6.28
C GLY A 204 -7.87 -2.04 -4.78
N GLY A 205 -8.15 -1.02 -3.98
CA GLY A 205 -7.99 -1.05 -2.53
C GLY A 205 -9.19 -1.71 -1.87
N ALA A 206 -8.95 -2.43 -0.77
CA ALA A 206 -10.04 -2.89 0.07
C ALA A 206 -9.60 -3.12 1.52
N VAL A 207 -10.58 -3.10 2.43
CA VAL A 207 -10.47 -3.59 3.80
C VAL A 207 -11.62 -4.55 4.11
N THR A 208 -11.35 -5.64 4.83
CA THR A 208 -12.38 -6.48 5.45
C THR A 208 -12.66 -6.00 6.87
N LEU A 209 -13.91 -5.65 7.19
CA LEU A 209 -14.28 -5.12 8.50
C LEU A 209 -14.32 -6.23 9.58
N ASP A 210 -14.03 -5.88 10.84
CA ASP A 210 -14.02 -6.85 11.95
C ASP A 210 -15.39 -7.43 12.28
N ARG A 211 -16.41 -6.59 12.16
CA ARG A 211 -17.82 -6.98 12.21
C ARG A 211 -18.42 -6.62 10.87
N ALA A 212 -19.21 -7.52 10.28
CA ALA A 212 -20.12 -7.11 9.22
C ALA A 212 -20.94 -5.97 9.82
N ILE A 213 -20.78 -4.75 9.29
CA ILE A 213 -21.68 -3.66 9.61
C ILE A 213 -23.03 -4.14 9.08
N ALA A 214 -23.83 -4.74 9.97
CA ALA A 214 -25.23 -4.98 9.72
C ALA A 214 -25.80 -3.61 9.38
N ALA A 215 -26.29 -3.49 8.15
CA ALA A 215 -26.82 -2.29 7.54
C ALA A 215 -27.46 -1.37 8.59
N ARG A 216 -26.75 -0.30 8.94
CA ARG A 216 -27.34 0.92 9.47
C ARG A 216 -26.99 2.01 8.48
N LEU A 217 -27.64 1.95 7.33
CA LEU A 217 -28.03 3.11 6.55
C LEU A 217 -29.54 3.25 6.73
#